data_AF-A0A940ZWL2-F1
#
_entry.id   AF-A0A940ZWL2-F1
#
_cell.length_a   1.000
_cell.length_b   1.000
_cell.length_c   1.000
_cell.angle_alpha   90.00
_cell.angle_beta   90.00
_cell.angle_gamma   90.00
#
_symmetry.space_group_name_H-M   'P 1'
#
loop_
_entity.id
_entity.type
_entity.pdbx_description
1 polymer ?
#
loop_
_entity_poly.entity_id
_entity_poly.type
_entity_poly.pdbx_seq_one_letter_code
_entity_poly.pdbx_strand_id
1 'polypeptide(L)'
;MMVKDWDGKPRPTRIRFLMFLSVILLSALVLSGCGTLQTLVQKDGKTSPLADWIGGTSQEANIPATSNLGDGKAISLYFPDSTGKALIKEERTLPKTLSLARETVNQWLRGPAVQGNTQAAVDPKTTLIDIAVKDGVATVDLSREFTQAYGKISQEVAVYGLVNTLTQFPTVREVKLRIEGKALTKLGTLDLTKLSYRESLVKGSSVNSNASAGSGASLPVVPATGKGTDSQGKQGSNSVLPDSPSSINLFSFPASST
;
A
#
# COMPACT_ATOMS: atom_id res chain seq x y z
N MET A 1 -38.80 12.36 33.24
CA MET A 1 -40.03 12.22 34.03
C MET A 1 -41.11 11.65 33.13
N MET A 2 -41.48 10.38 33.34
CA MET A 2 -42.50 9.67 32.55
C MET A 2 -43.70 9.43 33.48
N VAL A 3 -44.82 10.07 33.15
CA VAL A 3 -46.11 9.85 33.82
C VAL A 3 -46.73 8.58 33.21
N LYS A 4 -47.14 7.63 34.08
CA LYS A 4 -47.79 6.37 33.69
C LYS A 4 -49.27 6.44 34.08
N ASP A 5 -50.15 6.19 33.10
CA ASP A 5 -51.59 6.02 33.30
C ASP A 5 -51.93 4.57 33.67
N TRP A 6 -53.04 4.41 34.40
CA TRP A 6 -53.46 3.23 35.17
C TRP A 6 -54.10 2.06 34.38
N ASP A 7 -54.16 2.08 33.04
CA ASP A 7 -54.99 1.11 32.28
C ASP A 7 -54.22 0.22 31.28
N GLY A 8 -52.98 -0.17 31.60
CA GLY A 8 -52.31 -1.39 31.09
C GLY A 8 -52.21 -1.68 29.58
N LYS A 9 -52.75 -0.85 28.68
CA LYS A 9 -52.75 -1.06 27.23
C LYS A 9 -51.80 -0.07 26.56
N PRO A 10 -50.92 -0.54 25.66
CA PRO A 10 -50.03 0.37 24.94
C PRO A 10 -50.88 1.28 24.05
N ARG A 11 -50.89 2.59 24.35
CA ARG A 11 -51.40 3.58 23.42
C ARG A 11 -50.58 3.46 22.13
N PRO A 12 -51.20 3.34 20.94
CA PRO A 12 -50.45 3.31 19.71
C PRO A 12 -49.68 4.63 19.61
N THR A 13 -48.34 4.55 19.74
CA THR A 13 -47.47 5.70 19.61
C THR A 13 -47.66 6.25 18.20
N ARG A 14 -48.05 7.53 18.09
CA ARG A 14 -48.22 8.24 16.81
C ARG A 14 -47.01 8.06 15.87
N ILE A 15 -45.84 7.77 16.44
CA ILE A 15 -44.58 7.42 15.77
C ILE A 15 -44.67 6.09 15.00
N ARG A 16 -45.31 5.05 15.54
CA ARG A 16 -45.52 3.78 14.82
C ARG A 16 -46.49 3.97 13.65
N PHE A 17 -47.56 4.75 13.85
CA PHE A 17 -48.49 5.08 12.77
C PHE A 17 -47.82 5.92 11.66
N LEU A 18 -46.97 6.89 12.03
CA LEU A 18 -46.19 7.68 11.07
C LEU A 18 -45.14 6.83 10.32
N MET A 19 -44.51 5.84 10.97
CA MET A 19 -43.60 4.91 10.30
C MET A 19 -44.30 3.96 9.34
N PHE A 20 -45.49 3.45 9.70
CA PHE A 20 -46.28 2.66 8.76
C PHE A 20 -46.77 3.50 7.57
N LEU A 21 -47.20 4.75 7.80
CA LEU A 21 -47.58 5.68 6.73
C LEU A 21 -46.41 6.01 5.80
N SER A 22 -45.20 6.20 6.34
CA SER A 22 -44.00 6.46 5.53
C SER A 22 -43.57 5.26 4.69
N VAL A 23 -43.69 4.04 5.23
CA VAL A 23 -43.36 2.80 4.50
C VAL A 23 -44.39 2.53 3.39
N ILE A 24 -45.67 2.82 3.62
CA ILE A 24 -46.72 2.73 2.60
C ILE A 24 -46.55 3.81 1.52
N LEU A 25 -46.16 5.04 1.89
CA LEU A 25 -45.87 6.11 0.93
C LEU A 25 -44.61 5.79 0.09
N LEU A 26 -43.59 5.18 0.69
CA LEU A 26 -42.36 4.78 0.00
C LEU A 26 -42.59 3.58 -0.93
N SER A 27 -43.46 2.62 -0.56
CA SER A 27 -43.79 1.49 -1.43
C SER A 27 -44.66 1.89 -2.61
N ALA A 28 -45.54 2.89 -2.46
CA ALA A 28 -46.33 3.43 -3.56
C ALA A 28 -45.47 4.09 -4.65
N LEU A 29 -44.32 4.69 -4.30
CA LEU A 29 -43.37 5.22 -5.29
C LEU A 29 -42.69 4.12 -6.13
N VAL A 30 -42.55 2.90 -5.60
CA VAL A 30 -41.85 1.80 -6.29
C VAL A 30 -42.78 1.06 -7.26
N LEU A 31 -44.10 1.13 -7.09
CA LEU A 31 -45.07 0.53 -8.02
C LEU A 31 -45.35 1.38 -9.27
N SER A 32 -44.85 2.62 -9.37
CA SER A 32 -44.99 3.48 -10.55
C SER A 32 -43.70 3.59 -11.38
N GLY A 33 -42.85 2.56 -11.35
CA GLY A 33 -41.48 2.64 -11.86
C GLY A 33 -41.01 1.46 -12.70
N CYS A 34 -41.84 0.94 -13.62
CA CYS A 34 -41.34 0.16 -14.75
C CYS A 34 -42.38 0.09 -15.87
N GLY A 35 -42.05 0.64 -17.05
CA GLY A 35 -42.85 0.41 -18.26
C GLY A 35 -42.74 1.52 -19.30
N THR A 36 -41.67 1.48 -20.11
CA THR A 36 -41.59 1.83 -21.55
C THR A 36 -40.19 2.32 -21.93
N LEU A 37 -39.20 1.43 -21.91
CA LEU A 37 -37.86 1.68 -22.46
C LEU A 37 -37.61 0.86 -23.73
N GLN A 38 -38.67 0.65 -24.52
CA GLN A 38 -38.64 -0.01 -25.82
C GLN A 38 -39.72 0.60 -26.70
N THR A 39 -39.48 1.80 -27.24
CA THR A 39 -40.13 2.32 -28.48
C THR A 39 -39.61 3.72 -28.83
N LEU A 40 -38.29 3.96 -28.94
CA LEU A 40 -37.79 5.16 -29.67
C LEU A 40 -36.47 4.86 -30.41
N VAL A 41 -36.40 3.69 -31.06
CA VAL A 41 -35.47 3.47 -32.18
C VAL A 41 -36.32 3.32 -33.45
N GLN A 42 -36.67 4.47 -34.04
CA GLN A 42 -36.90 4.69 -35.46
C GLN A 42 -37.03 6.21 -35.65
N LYS A 43 -36.05 6.84 -36.31
CA LYS A 43 -35.98 6.98 -37.77
C LYS A 43 -37.20 7.75 -38.28
N ASP A 44 -37.10 9.08 -38.26
CA ASP A 44 -37.24 9.94 -39.44
C ASP A 44 -37.17 11.41 -39.02
N GLY A 45 -36.28 12.15 -39.68
CA GLY A 45 -36.04 13.57 -39.41
C GLY A 45 -37.17 14.43 -39.96
N LYS A 46 -37.85 15.17 -39.07
CA LYS A 46 -38.41 16.49 -39.36
C LYS A 46 -38.76 17.21 -38.05
N THR A 47 -38.01 18.26 -37.79
CA THR A 47 -38.08 19.13 -36.61
C THR A 47 -39.24 20.12 -36.72
N SER A 48 -40.09 20.14 -35.69
CA SER A 48 -40.96 21.27 -35.32
C SER A 48 -40.32 22.04 -34.14
N PRO A 49 -40.71 23.30 -33.89
CA PRO A 49 -39.81 24.38 -33.53
C PRO A 49 -39.51 24.40 -32.03
N LEU A 50 -38.50 23.65 -31.63
CA LEU A 50 -37.81 23.80 -30.36
C LEU A 50 -36.30 24.09 -30.52
N ALA A 51 -35.79 24.04 -31.76
CA ALA A 51 -34.38 24.23 -32.10
C ALA A 51 -33.95 25.72 -32.20
N ASP A 52 -34.89 26.67 -32.27
CA ASP A 52 -34.57 28.10 -32.36
C ASP A 52 -34.41 28.79 -30.99
N TRP A 53 -34.88 28.19 -29.90
CA TRP A 53 -34.77 28.80 -28.56
C TRP A 53 -33.51 28.38 -27.80
N ILE A 54 -32.97 27.21 -28.12
CA ILE A 54 -31.72 26.72 -27.55
C ILE A 54 -30.66 26.93 -28.63
N GLY A 55 -30.14 28.15 -28.71
CA GLY A 55 -29.08 28.53 -29.65
C GLY A 55 -28.01 27.44 -29.74
N GLY A 56 -28.08 26.69 -30.82
CA GLY A 56 -27.29 25.48 -31.03
C GLY A 56 -25.83 25.83 -31.23
N THR A 57 -24.98 25.31 -30.36
CA THR A 57 -23.71 24.74 -30.80
C THR A 57 -23.57 23.41 -30.11
N SER A 58 -24.18 22.39 -30.72
CA SER A 58 -23.84 20.99 -30.49
C SER A 58 -22.42 20.78 -31.01
N GLN A 59 -21.42 21.01 -30.15
CA GLN A 59 -20.24 20.17 -30.22
C GLN A 59 -20.63 18.85 -29.57
N GLU A 60 -20.79 17.86 -30.43
CA GLU A 60 -20.61 16.44 -30.15
C GLU A 60 -19.51 16.30 -29.09
N ALA A 61 -19.90 16.07 -27.83
CA ALA A 61 -18.95 15.63 -26.83
C ALA A 61 -18.57 14.19 -27.20
N ASN A 62 -17.61 14.06 -28.12
CA ASN A 62 -16.59 13.04 -28.01
C ASN A 62 -16.24 13.03 -26.52
N ILE A 63 -16.66 12.00 -25.79
CA ILE A 63 -16.24 11.86 -24.39
C ILE A 63 -14.77 11.47 -24.52
N PRO A 64 -13.79 12.37 -24.32
CA PRO A 64 -12.45 11.88 -24.09
C PRO A 64 -12.55 10.99 -22.85
N ALA A 65 -12.01 9.78 -22.96
CA ALA A 65 -11.50 9.06 -21.81
C ALA A 65 -10.35 9.89 -21.22
N THR A 66 -10.67 11.02 -20.60
CA THR A 66 -9.81 11.78 -19.72
C THR A 66 -10.47 11.72 -18.35
N SER A 67 -10.29 10.57 -17.70
CA SER A 67 -10.05 10.59 -16.27
C SER A 67 -8.94 11.63 -16.04
N ASN A 68 -9.28 12.78 -15.48
CA ASN A 68 -8.28 13.78 -15.14
C ASN A 68 -7.26 13.10 -14.20
N LEU A 69 -6.07 12.83 -14.73
CA LEU A 69 -4.93 12.22 -14.06
C LEU A 69 -4.27 13.21 -13.07
N GLY A 70 -5.07 14.01 -12.37
CA GLY A 70 -4.61 15.11 -11.51
C GLY A 70 -5.22 15.14 -10.11
N ASP A 71 -6.21 14.29 -9.83
CA ASP A 71 -6.94 14.29 -8.55
C ASP A 71 -6.61 13.11 -7.63
N GLY A 72 -5.63 12.28 -8.01
CA GLY A 72 -5.21 11.14 -7.20
C GLY A 72 -4.10 11.48 -6.19
N LYS A 73 -4.02 10.74 -5.10
CA LYS A 73 -2.91 10.82 -4.14
C LYS A 73 -1.94 9.66 -4.37
N ALA A 74 -0.68 10.00 -4.62
CA ALA A 74 0.40 9.01 -4.62
C ALA A 74 0.62 8.45 -3.21
N ILE A 75 0.76 7.13 -3.14
CA ILE A 75 1.10 6.37 -1.94
C ILE A 75 2.23 5.39 -2.25
N SER A 76 2.92 5.01 -1.20
CA SER A 76 3.93 3.96 -1.19
C SER A 76 3.35 2.74 -0.47
N LEU A 77 3.45 1.58 -1.10
CA LEU A 77 3.08 0.28 -0.56
C LEU A 77 4.36 -0.56 -0.41
N TYR A 78 4.54 -1.20 0.74
CA TYR A 78 5.73 -2.01 1.01
C TYR A 78 5.35 -3.49 0.97
N PHE A 79 5.89 -4.22 -0.01
CA PHE A 79 5.61 -5.63 -0.23
C PHE A 79 6.85 -6.49 0.03
N PRO A 80 6.67 -7.73 0.51
CA PRO A 80 7.77 -8.67 0.60
C PRO A 80 8.43 -8.90 -0.76
N ASP A 81 9.75 -9.02 -0.73
CA ASP A 81 10.52 -9.47 -1.87
C ASP A 81 10.30 -10.96 -2.17
N SER A 82 10.85 -11.43 -3.28
CA SER A 82 10.79 -12.84 -3.69
C SER A 82 11.43 -13.82 -2.71
N THR A 83 12.19 -13.38 -1.69
CA THR A 83 12.71 -14.26 -0.62
C THR A 83 11.81 -14.30 0.61
N GLY A 84 10.96 -13.29 0.80
CA GLY A 84 10.09 -13.13 1.98
C GLY A 84 10.81 -12.59 3.21
N LYS A 85 12.00 -12.02 3.03
CA LYS A 85 12.90 -11.55 4.10
C LYS A 85 13.15 -10.05 4.08
N ALA A 86 12.83 -9.37 2.99
CA ALA A 86 12.96 -7.93 2.86
C ALA A 86 11.72 -7.31 2.20
N LEU A 87 11.61 -6.00 2.28
CA LEU A 87 10.53 -5.19 1.73
C LEU A 87 11.02 -4.44 0.48
N ILE A 88 10.13 -4.32 -0.51
CA ILE A 88 10.32 -3.51 -1.70
C ILE A 88 9.18 -2.49 -1.74
N LYS A 89 9.53 -1.24 -2.01
CA LYS A 89 8.57 -0.13 -2.18
C LYS A 89 7.96 -0.18 -3.58
N GLU A 90 6.64 -0.15 -3.64
CA GLU A 90 5.85 0.06 -4.86
C GLU A 90 5.08 1.38 -4.72
N GLU A 91 5.06 2.23 -5.75
CA GLU A 91 4.26 3.45 -5.76
C GLU A 91 2.95 3.23 -6.50
N ARG A 92 1.86 3.75 -5.93
CA ARG A 92 0.50 3.64 -6.50
C ARG A 92 -0.25 4.95 -6.32
N THR A 93 -1.03 5.34 -7.32
CA THR A 93 -1.90 6.51 -7.23
C THR A 93 -3.31 6.06 -6.86
N LEU A 94 -3.84 6.57 -5.74
CA LEU A 94 -5.23 6.34 -5.35
C LEU A 94 -6.12 7.49 -5.80
N PRO A 95 -7.33 7.24 -6.31
CA PRO A 95 -8.31 8.30 -6.53
C PRO A 95 -8.71 8.96 -5.20
N LYS A 96 -9.42 10.09 -5.24
CA LYS A 96 -10.00 10.69 -4.02
C LYS A 96 -10.91 9.68 -3.33
N THR A 97 -10.68 9.45 -2.04
CA THR A 97 -11.49 8.55 -1.21
C THR A 97 -11.86 9.23 0.11
N LEU A 98 -12.90 8.71 0.76
CA LEU A 98 -13.35 9.20 2.08
C LEU A 98 -12.32 8.94 3.18
N SER A 99 -11.60 7.81 3.09
CA SER A 99 -10.56 7.45 4.04
C SER A 99 -9.34 6.93 3.30
N LEU A 100 -8.33 7.79 3.19
CA LEU A 100 -7.07 7.45 2.57
C LEU A 100 -6.37 6.29 3.30
N ALA A 101 -6.39 6.28 4.64
CA ALA A 101 -5.77 5.23 5.43
C ALA A 101 -6.43 3.86 5.16
N ARG A 102 -7.77 3.82 5.14
CA ARG A 102 -8.52 2.59 4.85
C ARG A 102 -8.23 2.08 3.45
N GLU A 103 -8.25 2.97 2.46
CA GLU A 103 -7.95 2.57 1.08
C GLU A 103 -6.50 2.10 0.93
N THR A 104 -5.56 2.74 1.59
CA THR A 104 -4.14 2.34 1.57
C THR A 104 -3.95 0.91 2.09
N VAL A 105 -4.59 0.56 3.20
CA VAL A 105 -4.51 -0.82 3.74
C VAL A 105 -5.20 -1.81 2.80
N ASN A 106 -6.36 -1.48 2.24
CA ASN A 106 -7.02 -2.34 1.26
C ASN A 106 -6.15 -2.59 0.02
N GLN A 107 -5.42 -1.58 -0.44
CA GLN A 107 -4.52 -1.68 -1.58
C GLN A 107 -3.28 -2.52 -1.27
N TRP A 108 -2.80 -2.45 -0.03
CA TRP A 108 -1.77 -3.35 0.49
C TRP A 108 -2.29 -4.80 0.59
N LEU A 109 -3.51 -5.03 1.09
CA LEU A 109 -4.11 -6.36 1.19
C LEU A 109 -4.37 -7.00 -0.18
N ARG A 110 -4.68 -6.20 -1.21
CA ARG A 110 -4.79 -6.67 -2.60
C ARG A 110 -3.46 -7.20 -3.17
N GLY A 111 -2.34 -6.80 -2.58
CA GLY A 111 -1.00 -7.20 -3.02
C GLY A 111 -0.36 -6.28 -4.08
N PRO A 112 0.86 -6.65 -4.52
CA PRO A 112 1.61 -5.89 -5.51
C PRO A 112 0.93 -5.91 -6.87
N ALA A 113 1.00 -4.79 -7.60
CA ALA A 113 0.45 -4.71 -8.96
C ALA A 113 1.40 -5.34 -9.99
N VAL A 114 2.71 -5.21 -9.75
CA VAL A 114 3.75 -5.78 -10.59
C VAL A 114 4.19 -7.11 -9.99
N GLN A 115 4.05 -8.18 -10.77
CA GLN A 115 4.56 -9.49 -10.40
C GLN A 115 6.03 -9.63 -10.79
N GLY A 116 6.78 -10.44 -10.05
CA GLY A 116 8.18 -10.77 -10.34
C GLY A 116 9.04 -10.75 -9.09
N ASN A 117 9.42 -9.55 -8.65
CA ASN A 117 10.31 -9.39 -7.50
C ASN A 117 9.59 -9.21 -6.16
N THR A 118 8.28 -8.98 -6.21
CA THR A 118 7.38 -8.77 -5.08
C THR A 118 6.29 -9.81 -5.04
N GLN A 119 5.78 -10.08 -3.84
CA GLN A 119 4.66 -11.02 -3.62
C GLN A 119 3.73 -10.48 -2.53
N ALA A 120 2.51 -11.02 -2.44
CA ALA A 120 1.56 -10.63 -1.39
C ALA A 120 2.12 -10.97 0.01
N ALA A 121 1.81 -10.11 0.99
CA ALA A 121 2.35 -10.23 2.34
C ALA A 121 1.58 -11.21 3.24
N VAL A 122 0.30 -11.42 2.94
CA VAL A 122 -0.65 -12.17 3.77
C VAL A 122 -1.59 -12.98 2.89
N ASP A 123 -2.34 -13.89 3.51
CA ASP A 123 -3.37 -14.67 2.82
C ASP A 123 -4.39 -13.71 2.16
N PRO A 124 -4.79 -13.93 0.90
CA PRO A 124 -5.77 -13.09 0.20
C PRO A 124 -7.16 -13.07 0.86
N LYS A 125 -7.46 -14.00 1.78
CA LYS A 125 -8.66 -13.99 2.62
C LYS A 125 -8.57 -13.01 3.80
N THR A 126 -7.40 -12.45 4.07
CA THR A 126 -7.21 -11.45 5.12
C THR A 126 -7.99 -10.18 4.76
N THR A 127 -8.85 -9.74 5.68
CA THR A 127 -9.68 -8.55 5.46
C THR A 127 -9.43 -7.48 6.52
N LEU A 128 -9.63 -6.23 6.12
CA LEU A 128 -9.64 -5.09 7.03
C LEU A 128 -11.02 -4.93 7.66
N ILE A 129 -11.10 -5.17 8.97
CA ILE A 129 -12.30 -4.95 9.76
C ILE A 129 -12.45 -3.44 9.98
N ASP A 130 -11.49 -2.82 10.65
CA ASP A 130 -11.54 -1.39 10.97
C ASP A 130 -10.16 -0.71 10.97
N ILE A 131 -10.16 0.61 10.80
CA ILE A 131 -8.98 1.44 10.97
C ILE A 131 -9.34 2.81 11.52
N ALA A 132 -8.60 3.24 12.54
CA ALA A 132 -8.73 4.57 13.12
C ALA A 132 -7.34 5.18 13.34
N VAL A 133 -7.19 6.47 13.02
CA VAL A 133 -5.97 7.23 13.31
C VAL A 133 -6.30 8.27 14.36
N LYS A 134 -5.63 8.18 15.51
CA LYS A 134 -5.82 9.11 16.63
C LYS A 134 -4.49 9.40 17.30
N ASP A 135 -4.22 10.68 17.58
CA ASP A 135 -3.04 11.14 18.33
C ASP A 135 -1.68 10.65 17.77
N GLY A 136 -1.59 10.41 16.46
CA GLY A 136 -0.38 9.88 15.83
C GLY A 136 -0.30 8.35 15.78
N VAL A 137 -1.32 7.63 16.22
CA VAL A 137 -1.36 6.16 16.26
C VAL A 137 -2.45 5.65 15.32
N ALA A 138 -2.08 4.82 14.36
CA ALA A 138 -3.03 4.08 13.53
C ALA A 138 -3.35 2.74 14.20
N THR A 139 -4.59 2.54 14.60
CA THR A 139 -5.09 1.25 15.08
C THR A 139 -5.76 0.52 13.92
N VAL A 140 -5.23 -0.64 13.55
CA VAL A 140 -5.71 -1.45 12.43
C VAL A 140 -6.26 -2.77 12.97
N ASP A 141 -7.51 -3.06 12.67
CA ASP A 141 -8.19 -4.30 13.05
C ASP A 141 -8.37 -5.19 11.82
N LEU A 142 -7.78 -6.38 11.86
CA LEU A 142 -7.73 -7.32 10.74
C LEU A 142 -8.45 -8.62 11.11
N SER A 143 -8.83 -9.39 10.10
CA SER A 143 -9.33 -10.75 10.32
C SER A 143 -8.22 -11.69 10.78
N ARG A 144 -8.62 -12.81 11.40
CA ARG A 144 -7.71 -13.81 11.99
C ARG A 144 -6.65 -14.39 11.03
N GLU A 145 -6.94 -14.40 9.74
CA GLU A 145 -6.06 -14.91 8.68
C GLU A 145 -4.71 -14.19 8.66
N PHE A 146 -4.65 -12.92 9.11
CA PHE A 146 -3.40 -12.16 9.22
C PHE A 146 -2.34 -12.85 10.10
N THR A 147 -2.76 -13.61 11.11
CA THR A 147 -1.84 -14.28 12.04
C THR A 147 -1.25 -15.58 11.48
N GLN A 148 -1.79 -16.07 10.37
CA GLN A 148 -1.37 -17.33 9.76
C GLN A 148 -0.13 -17.10 8.90
N ALA A 149 0.74 -18.11 8.84
CA ALA A 149 1.88 -18.06 7.94
C ALA A 149 1.40 -18.07 6.48
N TYR A 150 1.98 -17.22 5.64
CA TYR A 150 1.66 -17.15 4.22
C TYR A 150 2.92 -17.37 3.38
N GLY A 151 2.95 -18.49 2.67
CA GLY A 151 4.11 -18.89 1.86
C GLY A 151 5.41 -18.90 2.68
N LYS A 152 6.44 -18.22 2.15
CA LYS A 152 7.76 -18.08 2.77
C LYS A 152 7.97 -16.73 3.48
N ILE A 153 6.91 -15.94 3.60
CA ILE A 153 6.96 -14.62 4.22
C ILE A 153 7.20 -14.76 5.71
N SER A 154 8.24 -14.10 6.22
CA SER A 154 8.42 -14.01 7.66
C SER A 154 7.33 -13.12 8.28
N GLN A 155 6.85 -13.48 9.47
CA GLN A 155 5.85 -12.69 10.19
C GLN A 155 6.30 -11.23 10.40
N GLU A 156 7.60 -11.02 10.63
CA GLU A 156 8.18 -9.70 10.73
C GLU A 156 8.02 -8.87 9.44
N VAL A 157 8.33 -9.45 8.27
CA VAL A 157 8.17 -8.76 6.99
C VAL A 157 6.71 -8.47 6.69
N ALA A 158 5.78 -9.39 7.00
CA ALA A 158 4.35 -9.14 6.81
C ALA A 158 3.86 -7.96 7.68
N VAL A 159 4.22 -7.95 8.97
CA VAL A 159 3.88 -6.88 9.90
C VAL A 159 4.48 -5.55 9.44
N TYR A 160 5.79 -5.50 9.21
CA TYR A 160 6.44 -4.24 8.85
C TYR A 160 6.12 -3.77 7.43
N GLY A 161 5.67 -4.64 6.53
CA GLY A 161 5.10 -4.23 5.24
C GLY A 161 3.88 -3.33 5.44
N LEU A 162 2.96 -3.73 6.32
CA LEU A 162 1.80 -2.91 6.66
C LEU A 162 2.19 -1.65 7.45
N VAL A 163 3.08 -1.79 8.45
CA VAL A 163 3.51 -0.67 9.29
C VAL A 163 4.20 0.40 8.44
N ASN A 164 5.19 0.04 7.64
CA ASN A 164 5.91 0.98 6.79
C ASN A 164 4.99 1.67 5.77
N THR A 165 4.00 0.94 5.27
CA THR A 165 2.96 1.49 4.38
C THR A 165 2.10 2.55 5.08
N LEU A 166 1.77 2.39 6.37
CA LEU A 166 0.94 3.35 7.10
C LEU A 166 1.74 4.54 7.65
N THR A 167 2.96 4.31 8.11
CA THR A 167 3.83 5.36 8.65
C THR A 167 4.41 6.29 7.58
N GLN A 168 4.10 6.05 6.30
CA GLN A 168 4.38 7.03 5.23
C GLN A 168 3.61 8.35 5.44
N PHE A 169 2.47 8.30 6.14
CA PHE A 169 1.67 9.47 6.40
C PHE A 169 2.24 10.20 7.62
N PRO A 170 2.53 11.50 7.54
CA PRO A 170 3.15 12.25 8.65
C PRO A 170 2.27 12.31 9.91
N THR A 171 0.97 12.06 9.76
CA THR A 171 0.01 11.96 10.86
C THR A 171 0.06 10.61 11.60
N VAL A 172 0.85 9.63 11.13
CA VAL A 172 0.98 8.29 11.72
C VAL A 172 2.43 8.05 12.10
N ARG A 173 2.72 8.08 13.41
CA ARG A 173 4.03 7.77 13.98
C ARG A 173 4.14 6.31 14.40
N GLU A 174 3.04 5.72 14.85
CA GLU A 174 2.99 4.35 15.34
C GLU A 174 1.76 3.61 14.82
N VAL A 175 1.87 2.27 14.77
CA VAL A 175 0.78 1.38 14.37
C VAL A 175 0.49 0.39 15.51
N LYS A 176 -0.78 0.15 15.78
CA LYS A 176 -1.26 -0.89 16.71
C LYS A 176 -2.13 -1.87 15.94
N LEU A 177 -1.86 -3.15 16.11
CA LEU A 177 -2.60 -4.22 15.44
C LEU A 177 -3.65 -4.83 16.37
N ARG A 178 -4.81 -5.13 15.81
CA ARG A 178 -5.89 -5.89 16.43
C ARG A 178 -6.32 -7.01 15.50
N ILE A 179 -6.80 -8.10 16.09
CA ILE A 179 -7.39 -9.23 15.40
C ILE A 179 -8.79 -9.44 15.94
N GLU A 180 -9.78 -9.26 15.07
CA GLU A 180 -11.20 -9.42 15.41
C GLU A 180 -11.57 -8.66 16.70
N GLY A 181 -11.15 -7.40 16.79
CA GLY A 181 -11.44 -6.53 17.92
C GLY A 181 -10.59 -6.80 19.16
N LYS A 182 -9.57 -7.67 19.14
CA LYS A 182 -8.65 -7.91 20.27
C LYS A 182 -7.25 -7.39 19.97
N ALA A 183 -6.59 -6.77 20.96
CA ALA A 183 -5.23 -6.27 20.77
C ALA A 183 -4.24 -7.41 20.52
N LEU A 184 -3.42 -7.26 19.48
CA LEU A 184 -2.37 -8.21 19.14
C LEU A 184 -1.02 -7.66 19.61
N THR A 185 -0.51 -8.17 20.73
CA THR A 185 0.74 -7.68 21.35
C THR A 185 1.97 -8.51 20.98
N LYS A 186 1.77 -9.76 20.53
CA LYS A 186 2.84 -10.66 20.11
C LYS A 186 2.41 -11.50 18.93
N LEU A 187 3.34 -11.80 18.04
CA LEU A 187 3.16 -12.74 16.93
C LEU A 187 4.43 -13.56 16.76
N GLY A 188 4.38 -14.83 17.15
CA GLY A 188 5.59 -15.66 17.25
C GLY A 188 6.57 -15.08 18.29
N THR A 189 7.80 -14.81 17.87
CA THR A 189 8.84 -14.17 18.70
C THR A 189 8.83 -12.64 18.62
N LEU A 190 7.97 -12.05 17.78
CA LEU A 190 7.93 -10.62 17.53
C LEU A 190 7.04 -9.91 18.55
N ASP A 191 7.56 -8.85 19.16
CA ASP A 191 6.81 -7.90 19.99
C ASP A 191 6.15 -6.84 19.10
N LEU A 192 4.83 -6.66 19.27
CA LEU A 192 3.97 -5.78 18.47
C LEU A 192 3.45 -4.58 19.27
N THR A 193 3.93 -4.37 20.50
CA THR A 193 3.44 -3.30 21.38
C THR A 193 3.76 -1.90 20.85
N LYS A 194 4.90 -1.74 20.16
CA LYS A 194 5.34 -0.47 19.59
C LYS A 194 5.89 -0.67 18.18
N LEU A 195 5.00 -0.60 17.20
CA LEU A 195 5.37 -0.71 15.79
C LEU A 195 5.54 0.68 15.18
N SER A 196 6.73 0.93 14.64
CA SER A 196 7.08 2.14 13.90
C SER A 196 7.87 1.76 12.66
N TYR A 197 8.12 2.72 11.78
CA TYR A 197 8.83 2.49 10.52
C TYR A 197 10.18 1.78 10.74
N ARG A 198 10.45 0.73 9.95
CA ARG A 198 11.69 -0.05 10.02
C ARG A 198 12.41 -0.05 8.68
N GLU A 199 13.40 0.84 8.57
CA GLU A 199 14.24 1.04 7.37
C GLU A 199 15.10 -0.18 7.03
N SER A 200 15.60 -0.91 8.04
CA SER A 200 16.52 -2.04 7.85
C SER A 200 15.94 -3.21 7.06
N LEU A 201 14.61 -3.27 6.89
CA LEU A 201 13.95 -4.29 6.09
C LEU A 201 13.77 -3.86 4.63
N VAL A 202 13.91 -2.58 4.30
CA VAL A 202 13.63 -2.06 2.96
C VAL A 202 14.87 -2.22 2.07
N LYS A 203 14.71 -2.85 0.91
CA LYS A 203 15.80 -3.00 -0.06
C LYS A 203 16.15 -1.65 -0.68
N GLY A 204 17.44 -1.34 -0.76
CA GLY A 204 17.96 -0.09 -1.31
C GLY A 204 18.13 1.04 -0.29
N SER A 205 17.74 0.80 0.97
CA SER A 205 18.01 1.67 2.10
C SER A 205 19.48 1.58 2.51
N SER A 206 20.35 2.32 1.82
CA SER A 206 21.74 2.49 2.21
C SER A 206 21.80 3.29 3.51
N VAL A 207 21.75 2.60 4.66
CA VAL A 207 22.37 3.13 5.87
C VAL A 207 23.85 3.24 5.55
N ASN A 208 24.30 4.47 5.30
CA ASN A 208 25.70 4.79 5.07
C ASN A 208 26.45 4.57 6.39
N SER A 209 26.81 3.32 6.70
CA SER A 209 27.65 3.00 7.85
C SER A 209 29.10 3.33 7.50
N ASN A 210 29.41 4.63 7.40
CA ASN A 210 30.76 5.11 7.62
C ASN A 210 31.01 5.11 9.14
N ALA A 211 31.07 3.91 9.72
CA ALA A 211 31.49 3.70 11.09
C ALA A 211 33.03 3.59 11.09
N SER A 212 33.63 4.77 11.22
CA SER A 212 34.91 5.03 11.86
C SER A 212 35.40 3.88 12.77
N ALA A 213 36.40 3.14 12.31
CA ALA A 213 37.27 2.34 13.17
C ALA A 213 38.59 3.09 13.34
N GLY A 214 38.64 3.98 14.33
CA GLY A 214 39.85 4.64 14.81
C GLY A 214 40.15 4.22 16.26
N SER A 215 41.29 3.56 16.43
CA SER A 215 42.26 3.65 17.55
C SER A 215 41.91 3.19 18.98
N GLY A 216 42.85 2.42 19.56
CA GLY A 216 43.08 2.19 21.01
C GLY A 216 42.69 0.79 21.48
N ALA A 217 43.53 -0.06 22.10
CA ALA A 217 44.74 0.21 22.87
C ALA A 217 45.54 -1.08 23.18
N SER A 218 46.81 -0.85 23.56
CA SER A 218 47.67 -1.58 24.53
C SER A 218 48.47 -2.83 24.13
N LEU A 219 49.79 -2.63 24.18
CA LEU A 219 50.91 -3.59 24.24
C LEU A 219 50.92 -4.40 25.56
N PRO A 220 51.71 -5.49 25.64
CA PRO A 220 52.99 -5.34 26.35
C PRO A 220 54.21 -6.04 25.69
N VAL A 221 55.36 -5.75 26.31
CA VAL A 221 56.78 -5.84 25.92
C VAL A 221 57.41 -7.26 26.00
N VAL A 222 58.09 -7.71 24.91
CA VAL A 222 59.48 -8.24 24.72
C VAL A 222 60.02 -9.27 25.77
N PRO A 223 60.72 -10.40 25.40
CA PRO A 223 62.05 -10.31 24.80
C PRO A 223 62.53 -11.30 23.72
N ALA A 224 63.64 -10.85 23.13
CA ALA A 224 64.37 -11.32 21.97
C ALA A 224 64.97 -12.73 22.09
N THR A 225 65.15 -13.41 20.94
CA THR A 225 66.33 -14.24 20.65
C THR A 225 66.50 -14.31 19.12
N GLY A 226 67.69 -13.97 18.62
CA GLY A 226 67.97 -13.87 17.18
C GLY A 226 68.44 -15.18 16.56
N LYS A 227 68.44 -15.22 15.22
CA LYS A 227 69.48 -15.86 14.41
C LYS A 227 69.34 -15.40 12.96
N GLY A 228 70.40 -14.85 12.38
CA GLY A 228 70.48 -14.49 10.97
C GLY A 228 70.46 -15.71 10.05
N THR A 229 70.18 -15.47 8.77
CA THR A 229 71.10 -15.74 7.64
C THR A 229 70.43 -15.33 6.31
N ASP A 230 71.06 -14.36 5.65
CA ASP A 230 71.58 -14.41 4.27
C ASP A 230 70.68 -14.23 3.02
N SER A 231 71.24 -13.40 2.11
CA SER A 231 71.19 -13.44 0.62
C SER A 231 70.06 -12.64 -0.06
N GLN A 232 70.31 -11.43 -0.55
CA GLN A 232 70.91 -11.01 -1.86
C GLN A 232 70.06 -11.25 -3.12
N GLY A 233 69.84 -10.16 -3.88
CA GLY A 233 69.41 -10.14 -5.29
C GLY A 233 68.34 -9.06 -5.56
N LYS A 234 68.68 -7.78 -5.78
CA LYS A 234 69.25 -7.12 -6.98
C LYS A 234 68.21 -6.81 -8.09
N GLN A 235 68.20 -5.53 -8.50
CA GLN A 235 67.63 -4.92 -9.72
C GLN A 235 66.10 -4.88 -9.82
N GLY A 236 65.44 -3.83 -10.29
CA GLY A 236 65.87 -2.60 -10.97
C GLY A 236 64.61 -1.77 -11.29
N SER A 237 64.84 -0.50 -11.56
CA SER A 237 63.89 0.56 -11.96
C SER A 237 62.93 0.17 -13.09
N ASN A 238 61.68 0.66 -13.03
CA ASN A 238 61.20 1.68 -13.98
C ASN A 238 59.75 2.11 -13.71
N SER A 239 59.59 3.43 -13.64
CA SER A 239 58.37 4.21 -13.81
C SER A 239 57.84 4.10 -15.24
N VAL A 240 56.60 3.64 -15.44
CA VAL A 240 55.78 3.95 -16.64
C VAL A 240 54.29 3.80 -16.29
N LEU A 241 53.57 4.93 -16.23
CA LEU A 241 52.18 5.05 -16.71
C LEU A 241 52.28 5.18 -18.24
N PRO A 242 51.37 4.61 -19.06
CA PRO A 242 50.08 5.27 -19.24
C PRO A 242 48.88 4.38 -19.66
N ASP A 243 47.72 5.05 -19.69
CA ASP A 243 46.54 4.87 -20.54
C ASP A 243 45.61 3.66 -20.40
N SER A 244 44.40 3.99 -19.92
CA SER A 244 43.16 3.32 -20.26
C SER A 244 42.89 3.33 -21.76
N PRO A 245 42.25 2.26 -22.28
CA PRO A 245 41.15 2.49 -23.20
C PRO A 245 39.90 1.64 -22.86
N SER A 246 38.80 2.36 -22.68
CA SER A 246 37.43 2.03 -23.07
C SER A 246 37.18 0.68 -23.76
N SER A 247 36.48 -0.22 -23.07
CA SER A 247 35.84 -1.40 -23.64
C SER A 247 34.37 -1.11 -23.96
N ILE A 248 34.09 -0.78 -25.24
CA ILE A 248 32.75 -0.91 -25.84
C ILE A 248 32.86 -2.03 -26.88
N ASN A 249 32.28 -3.19 -26.59
CA ASN A 249 31.94 -4.20 -27.59
C ASN A 249 30.41 -4.26 -27.68
N LEU A 250 29.85 -3.42 -28.55
CA LEU A 250 28.46 -3.53 -29.01
C LEU A 250 28.50 -4.19 -30.41
N PHE A 251 27.66 -5.22 -30.59
CA PHE A 251 27.40 -5.96 -31.83
C PHE A 251 28.41 -7.04 -32.22
N SER A 252 28.13 -8.27 -31.76
CA SER A 252 28.55 -9.48 -32.44
C SER A 252 27.35 -10.43 -32.53
N PHE A 253 26.55 -10.29 -33.59
CA PHE A 253 25.53 -11.27 -33.99
C PHE A 253 26.14 -12.21 -35.02
N PRO A 254 26.14 -13.54 -34.83
CA PRO A 254 26.48 -14.47 -35.90
C PRO A 254 25.33 -14.61 -36.91
N ALA A 255 25.71 -14.83 -38.17
CA ALA A 255 24.82 -14.99 -39.32
C ALA A 255 24.00 -16.29 -39.25
N SER A 256 22.73 -16.18 -39.64
CA SER A 256 21.84 -17.31 -39.91
C SER A 256 22.20 -17.93 -41.26
N SER A 257 22.39 -19.25 -41.31
CA SER A 257 22.50 -20.02 -42.55
C SER A 257 21.28 -20.93 -42.69
N THR A 258 20.64 -20.77 -43.86
CA THR A 258 19.66 -21.64 -44.54
C THR A 258 19.84 -23.13 -44.36
#